data_AF-A0A7L2V6L7-F1
#
_entry.id   AF-A0A7L2V6L7-F1
#
_cell.length_a   1.000
_cell.length_b   1.000
_cell.length_c   1.000
_cell.angle_alpha   90.00
_cell.angle_beta   90.00
_cell.angle_gamma   90.00
#
_symmetry.space_group_name_H-M   'P 1'
#
loop_
_entity.id
_entity.type
_entity.pdbx_description
1 polymer ?
#
loop_
_entity_poly.entity_id
_entity_poly.type
_entity_poly.pdbx_seq_one_letter_code
_entity_poly.pdbx_strand_id
1 'polypeptide(L)'
;GSSLQCYSCTSQLSNSNCQTKVTCTEKESCKTDVIRVVGLFSIISKGCDASCVSDYQNFNVGNRNISCCSTNLCNANAAGSLRSSSGVAAGLAGTLLWTFLSSR
;
A
#
# COMPACT_ATOMS: atom_id res chain seq x y z
N GLY A 1 -0.18 -21.90 0.43
CA GLY A 1 -0.47 -20.51 0.77
C GLY A 1 0.11 -19.61 -0.31
N SER A 2 -0.57 -18.53 -0.67
CA SER A 2 0.02 -17.51 -1.56
C SER A 2 1.07 -16.73 -0.79
N SER A 3 2.28 -16.62 -1.34
CA SER A 3 3.33 -15.80 -0.74
C SER A 3 3.18 -14.34 -1.19
N LEU A 4 3.25 -13.42 -0.23
CA LEU A 4 3.12 -11.97 -0.46
C LEU A 4 4.40 -11.42 -1.08
N GLN A 5 4.29 -10.69 -2.19
CA GLN A 5 5.40 -9.92 -2.76
C GLN A 5 5.32 -8.45 -2.33
N CYS A 6 6.45 -7.86 -1.96
CA CYS A 6 6.57 -6.45 -1.61
C CYS A 6 7.76 -5.81 -2.33
N TYR A 7 7.79 -4.48 -2.39
CA TYR A 7 9.02 -3.76 -2.68
C TYR A 7 9.90 -3.66 -1.44
N SER A 8 11.22 -3.66 -1.64
CA SER A 8 12.21 -3.48 -0.59
C SER A 8 13.31 -2.52 -1.04
N CYS A 9 13.75 -1.68 -0.12
CA CYS A 9 14.95 -0.87 -0.25
C CYS A 9 15.33 -0.31 1.12
N THR A 10 16.58 0.14 1.23
CA THR A 10 17.09 0.84 2.40
C THR A 10 17.54 2.22 2.00
N SER A 11 17.05 3.23 2.71
CA SER A 11 17.54 4.62 2.64
C SER A 11 17.61 5.23 1.24
N GLN A 12 16.53 5.10 0.46
CA GLN A 12 16.46 5.68 -0.89
C GLN A 12 15.81 7.07 -0.88
N LEU A 13 16.34 7.98 -1.70
CA LEU A 13 15.80 9.34 -1.84
C LEU A 13 14.60 9.42 -2.80
N SER A 14 14.48 8.43 -3.69
CA SER A 14 13.41 8.36 -4.68
C SER A 14 12.70 7.01 -4.62
N ASN A 15 11.37 7.05 -4.78
CA ASN A 15 10.55 5.86 -4.90
C ASN A 15 10.89 5.03 -6.15
N SER A 16 11.39 5.65 -7.21
CA SER A 16 11.85 4.95 -8.43
C SER A 16 13.01 4.01 -8.15
N ASN A 17 13.89 4.39 -7.23
CA ASN A 17 15.06 3.60 -6.82
C ASN A 17 14.71 2.56 -5.75
N CYS A 18 13.44 2.49 -5.34
CA CYS A 18 12.94 1.64 -4.27
C CYS A 18 11.90 0.64 -4.80
N GLN A 19 12.24 -0.04 -5.90
CA GLN A 19 11.36 -0.99 -6.61
C GLN A 19 11.92 -2.42 -6.68
N THR A 20 12.86 -2.79 -5.80
CA THR A 20 13.35 -4.16 -5.71
C THR A 20 12.25 -5.06 -5.15
N LYS A 21 11.82 -6.07 -5.91
CA LYS A 21 10.77 -7.00 -5.45
C LYS A 21 11.37 -8.07 -4.54
N VAL A 22 10.69 -8.37 -3.45
CA VAL A 22 11.02 -9.43 -2.50
C VAL A 22 9.78 -10.23 -2.15
N THR A 23 10.00 -11.49 -1.78
CA THR A 23 8.97 -12.43 -1.36
C THR A 23 8.98 -12.51 0.16
N CYS A 24 7.86 -12.18 0.79
CA CYS A 24 7.70 -12.19 2.25
C CYS A 24 7.21 -13.55 2.76
N THR A 25 7.45 -13.80 4.04
CA THR A 25 6.93 -14.96 4.77
C THR A 25 5.43 -14.82 5.06
N GLU A 26 4.77 -15.92 5.41
CA GLU A 26 3.29 -15.98 5.56
C GLU A 26 2.74 -15.04 6.65
N LYS A 27 3.57 -14.57 7.58
CA LYS A 27 3.15 -13.70 8.70
C LYS A 27 3.57 -12.24 8.53
N GLU A 28 4.22 -11.91 7.41
CA GLU A 28 4.73 -10.56 7.15
C GLU A 28 3.77 -9.73 6.31
N SER A 29 3.84 -8.42 6.49
CA SER A 29 3.16 -7.43 5.65
C SER A 29 4.16 -6.49 4.99
N CYS A 30 3.78 -5.87 3.88
CA CYS A 30 4.60 -4.85 3.26
C CYS A 30 4.62 -3.60 4.13
N LYS A 31 5.83 -3.12 4.43
CA LYS A 31 6.09 -1.88 5.16
C LYS A 31 6.65 -0.82 4.23
N THR A 32 6.26 0.42 4.48
CA THR A 32 6.94 1.62 3.97
C THR A 32 7.20 2.54 5.16
N ASP A 33 8.44 3.00 5.30
CA ASP A 33 8.85 3.98 6.29
C ASP A 33 9.44 5.18 5.54
N VAL A 34 8.81 6.34 5.70
CA VAL A 34 9.22 7.58 5.05
C VAL A 34 9.54 8.61 6.10
N ILE A 35 10.79 9.05 6.14
CA ILE A 35 11.27 10.10 7.03
C ILE A 35 11.54 11.34 6.17
N ARG A 36 10.88 12.45 6.49
CA ARG A 36 11.06 13.73 5.81
C ARG A 36 11.71 14.71 6.78
N VAL A 37 12.85 15.27 6.38
CA VAL A 37 13.49 16.36 7.12
C VAL A 37 13.14 17.67 6.42
N VAL A 38 12.58 18.64 7.16
CA VAL A 38 12.15 19.93 6.58
C VAL A 38 13.35 20.63 5.95
N GLY A 39 13.22 20.99 4.66
CA GLY A 39 14.24 21.75 3.93
C GLY A 39 15.48 20.97 3.47
N LEU A 40 15.55 19.65 3.70
CA LEU A 40 16.72 18.82 3.32
C LEU A 40 16.37 17.72 2.33
N PHE A 41 15.84 16.58 2.81
CA PHE A 41 15.61 15.40 2.00
C PHE A 41 14.55 14.49 2.64
N SER A 42 13.99 13.59 1.82
CA SER A 42 13.14 12.49 2.28
C SER A 42 13.87 11.16 2.09
N ILE A 43 13.86 10.32 3.11
CA ILE A 43 14.43 8.98 3.10
C ILE A 43 13.28 7.98 3.10
N ILE A 44 13.34 7.03 2.17
CA ILE A 44 12.34 5.96 1.99
C ILE A 44 13.02 4.63 2.29
N SER A 45 12.38 3.82 3.13
CA SER A 45 12.71 2.41 3.34
C SER A 45 11.47 1.55 3.15
N LYS A 46 11.61 0.40 2.50
CA LYS A 46 10.52 -0.55 2.25
C LYS A 46 10.98 -1.98 2.55
N GLY A 47 10.04 -2.86 2.90
CA GLY A 47 10.34 -4.27 3.09
C GLY A 47 9.16 -5.08 3.61
N CYS A 48 9.47 -6.28 4.08
CA CYS A 48 8.56 -7.16 4.81
C CYS A 48 8.73 -6.94 6.31
N ASP A 49 7.63 -6.88 7.06
CA ASP A 49 7.67 -6.75 8.53
C ASP A 49 6.47 -7.49 9.14
N ALA A 50 6.74 -8.41 10.07
CA ALA A 50 5.73 -9.20 10.77
C ALA A 50 5.02 -8.43 11.90
N SER A 51 5.60 -7.32 12.34
CA SER A 51 5.08 -6.45 13.39
C SER A 51 4.85 -5.03 12.87
N CYS A 52 4.52 -4.91 11.59
CA CYS A 52 4.26 -3.63 10.96
C CYS A 52 3.04 -2.94 11.62
N VAL A 53 3.28 -1.77 12.20
CA VAL A 53 2.23 -0.89 12.73
C VAL A 53 2.31 0.44 11.97
N SER A 54 1.19 0.83 11.38
CA SER A 54 1.08 2.14 10.72
C SER A 54 1.12 3.23 11.78
N ASP A 55 1.96 4.23 11.58
CA ASP A 55 2.19 5.30 12.53
C ASP A 55 2.58 6.58 11.81
N TYR A 56 2.21 7.72 12.37
CA TYR A 56 2.55 9.03 11.84
C TYR A 56 3.02 9.94 12.96
N GLN A 57 4.27 10.35 12.87
CA GLN A 57 4.92 11.18 13.86
C GLN A 57 5.37 12.47 13.21
N ASN A 58 4.94 13.60 13.76
CA ASN A 58 5.38 14.91 13.34
C ASN A 58 6.33 15.50 14.38
N PHE A 59 7.49 15.96 13.91
CA PHE A 59 8.53 16.58 14.70
C PHE A 59 8.71 18.03 14.24
N ASN A 60 9.23 18.90 15.10
CA ASN A 60 9.48 20.30 14.71
C ASN A 60 10.40 20.41 13.47
N VAL A 61 11.31 19.45 13.30
CA VAL A 61 12.33 19.40 12.24
C VAL A 61 11.98 18.46 11.07
N GLY A 62 10.81 17.81 11.07
CA GLY A 62 10.50 16.76 10.09
C GLY A 62 9.26 15.94 10.41
N ASN A 63 8.95 14.94 9.61
CA ASN A 63 7.94 13.95 9.94
C ASN A 63 8.39 12.54 9.57
N ARG A 64 7.76 11.55 10.19
CA ARG A 64 7.93 10.14 9.87
C ARG A 64 6.55 9.53 9.62
N ASN A 65 6.42 8.79 8.54
CA ASN A 65 5.20 8.11 8.15
C ASN A 65 5.48 6.64 7.86
N ILE A 66 4.94 5.76 8.69
CA ILE A 66 4.98 4.32 8.54
C ILE A 66 3.62 3.85 8.01
N SER A 67 3.63 3.10 6.90
CA SER A 67 2.43 2.45 6.36
C SER A 67 2.62 0.96 6.15
N CYS A 68 1.56 0.21 6.44
CA CYS A 68 1.51 -1.24 6.36
C CYS A 68 0.39 -1.69 5.42
N CYS A 69 0.64 -2.71 4.59
CA CYS A 69 -0.36 -3.30 3.71
C CYS A 69 -0.03 -4.77 3.39
N SER A 70 -1.06 -5.57 3.05
CA SER A 70 -0.93 -7.05 2.95
C SER A 70 -1.37 -7.59 1.58
N THR A 71 -1.25 -6.78 0.52
CA THR A 71 -1.52 -7.19 -0.87
C THR A 71 -0.25 -7.09 -1.72
N ASN A 72 -0.16 -7.88 -2.79
CA ASN A 72 1.05 -7.94 -3.61
C ASN A 72 1.43 -6.55 -4.15
N LEU A 73 2.69 -6.16 -3.93
CA LEU A 73 3.30 -4.91 -4.38
C LEU A 73 2.55 -3.65 -3.92
N CYS A 74 1.79 -3.73 -2.83
CA CYS A 74 0.96 -2.64 -2.34
C CYS A 74 1.75 -1.43 -1.86
N ASN A 75 3.01 -1.63 -1.48
CA ASN A 75 3.92 -0.57 -1.07
C ASN A 75 4.60 0.14 -2.25
N ALA A 76 3.97 0.19 -3.43
CA ALA A 76 4.50 0.87 -4.61
C ALA A 76 4.68 2.39 -4.42
N ASN A 77 3.81 3.03 -3.64
CA ASN A 77 3.82 4.48 -3.47
C ASN A 77 4.39 4.86 -2.10
N ALA A 78 5.48 5.64 -2.07
CA ALA A 78 6.10 6.13 -0.84
C ALA A 78 5.35 7.30 -0.14
N ALA A 79 4.09 7.53 -0.47
CA ALA A 79 3.29 8.56 0.15
C ALA A 79 1.90 8.00 0.40
N GLY A 80 1.44 8.16 1.65
CA GLY A 80 0.17 7.68 2.20
C GLY A 80 -0.90 7.43 1.14
N SER A 81 -0.99 6.18 0.72
CA SER A 81 -2.18 5.71 0.03
C SER A 81 -3.13 5.29 1.13
N LEU A 82 -3.85 6.26 1.70
CA LEU A 82 -5.18 6.00 2.25
C LEU A 82 -6.02 5.49 1.07
N ARG A 83 -5.85 4.22 0.72
CA ARG A 83 -6.75 3.51 -0.17
C ARG A 83 -7.34 2.40 0.65
N SER A 84 -8.25 2.86 1.52
CA SER A 84 -9.35 2.11 2.09
C SER A 84 -9.76 1.02 1.10
N SER A 85 -9.73 -0.21 1.58
CA SER A 85 -10.25 -1.37 0.88
C SER A 85 -11.63 -1.05 0.29
N SER A 86 -11.71 -0.79 -1.01
CA SER A 86 -12.96 -0.85 -1.76
C SER A 86 -13.16 -2.30 -2.22
N GLY A 87 -13.27 -3.20 -1.25
CA GLY A 87 -13.98 -4.46 -1.45
C GLY A 87 -15.47 -4.16 -1.52
N VAL A 88 -15.95 -3.66 -2.66
CA VAL A 88 -17.39 -3.65 -2.97
C VAL A 88 -17.67 -4.84 -3.86
N ALA A 89 -17.98 -5.95 -3.20
CA ALA A 89 -18.85 -6.95 -3.78
C ALA A 89 -20.23 -6.29 -4.01
N ALA A 90 -20.62 -6.13 -5.27
CA ALA A 90 -22.00 -5.90 -5.65
C ALA A 90 -22.23 -6.59 -7.01
N GLY A 91 -22.51 -7.89 -6.93
CA GLY A 91 -23.23 -8.57 -7.99
C GLY A 91 -24.67 -8.06 -8.08
N LEU A 92 -25.29 -8.39 -9.21
CA LEU A 92 -26.70 -8.21 -9.58
C LEU A 92 -27.07 -6.84 -10.20
N ALA A 93 -26.81 -6.73 -11.51
CA ALA A 93 -27.59 -5.87 -12.40
C ALA A 93 -28.00 -6.70 -13.63
N GLY A 94 -28.98 -7.58 -13.44
CA GLY A 94 -29.45 -8.51 -14.48
C GLY A 94 -30.94 -8.80 -14.36
N THR A 95 -31.79 -7.78 -14.18
CA THR A 95 -33.26 -7.99 -14.13
C THR A 95 -34.12 -6.89 -14.75
N LEU A 96 -33.57 -5.89 -15.45
CA LEU A 96 -34.40 -4.86 -16.11
C LEU A 96 -34.68 -5.09 -17.60
N LEU A 97 -34.08 -6.13 -18.22
CA LEU A 97 -34.30 -6.44 -19.65
C LEU A 97 -35.55 -7.29 -19.90
N TRP A 98 -36.18 -7.88 -18.87
CA TRP A 98 -37.30 -8.81 -19.07
C TRP A 98 -38.65 -8.11 -19.26
N THR A 99 -38.85 -6.94 -18.65
CA THR A 99 -40.14 -6.23 -18.71
C THR A 99 -40.42 -5.54 -20.04
N PHE A 100 -39.40 -5.27 -20.85
CA PHE A 100 -39.57 -4.65 -22.18
C PHE A 100 -39.79 -5.65 -23.31
N LEU A 101 -39.45 -6.94 -23.13
CA LEU A 101 -39.61 -7.95 -24.18
C LEU A 101 -40.96 -8.70 -24.11
N SER A 102 -41.69 -8.58 -23.00
CA SER A 102 -42.97 -9.27 -22.79
C SER A 102 -44.21 -8.42 -23.11
N SER A 103 -44.04 -7.22 -23.67
CA SER A 103 -45.14 -6.31 -24.04
C SER A 103 -45.32 -6.14 -25.55
N ARG A 104 -44.86 -7.11 -26.36
CA ARG A 104 -45.18 -7.20 -27.78
C ARG A 104 -46.00 -8.44 -28.10
#